data_AF-A0A376S8H7-F1
#
_entry.id   AF-A0A376S8H7-F1
#
_cell.length_a   1.000
_cell.length_b   1.000
_cell.length_c   1.000
_cell.angle_alpha   90.00
_cell.angle_beta   90.00
_cell.angle_gamma   90.00
#
_symmetry.space_group_name_H-M   'P 1'
#
loop_
_entity.id
_entity.type
_entity.pdbx_description
1 polymer ?
#
loop_
_entity_poly.entity_id
_entity_poly.type
_entity_poly.pdbx_seq_one_letter_code
_entity_poly.pdbx_strand_id
1 'polypeptide(L)'
;MRIPECEYAFVHWGERCHVASNGDLVQIASFGANARIANSGDNVHIIASGEDSTIVSTGVVDSIILGPGGSAALAYHDGERVRFAVAIEGENNIRAGVRYRLNEQHQFVEC
;
A
#
# COMPACT_ATOMS: atom_id res chain seq x y z
N MET A 1 -17.48 -17.88 -17.30
CA MET A 1 -17.51 -18.18 -15.86
C MET A 1 -17.25 -16.87 -15.15
N ARG A 2 -18.29 -16.27 -14.57
CA ARG A 2 -18.19 -14.99 -13.86
C ARG A 2 -17.85 -15.34 -12.41
N ILE A 3 -16.58 -15.19 -12.04
CA ILE A 3 -16.15 -15.38 -10.66
C ILE A 3 -16.66 -14.16 -9.88
N PRO A 4 -17.51 -14.32 -8.87
CA PRO A 4 -18.00 -13.20 -8.06
C PRO A 4 -16.80 -12.55 -7.35
N GLU A 5 -16.85 -11.23 -7.19
CA GLU A 5 -15.84 -10.37 -6.56
C GLU A 5 -15.18 -11.04 -5.35
N CYS A 6 -13.92 -11.46 -5.52
CA CYS A 6 -13.18 -12.14 -4.47
C CYS A 6 -12.42 -11.10 -3.65
N GLU A 7 -13.05 -10.59 -2.60
CA GLU A 7 -12.40 -9.77 -1.59
C GLU A 7 -11.41 -10.66 -0.79
N TYR A 8 -10.14 -10.68 -1.19
CA TYR A 8 -9.10 -11.42 -0.45
C TYR A 8 -8.45 -10.51 0.59
N ALA A 9 -8.51 -10.91 1.86
CA ALA A 9 -7.79 -10.26 2.95
C ALA A 9 -6.54 -11.07 3.32
N PHE A 10 -5.34 -10.53 3.06
CA PHE A 10 -4.09 -11.14 3.52
C PHE A 10 -3.62 -10.43 4.80
N VAL A 11 -3.74 -11.11 5.94
CA VAL A 11 -3.33 -10.58 7.24
C VAL A 11 -2.18 -11.40 7.79
N HIS A 12 -1.07 -10.75 8.14
CA HIS A 12 0.07 -11.42 8.76
C HIS A 12 0.44 -10.79 10.11
N TRP A 13 0.72 -11.66 11.09
CA TRP A 13 1.18 -11.32 12.45
C TRP A 13 2.50 -12.05 12.73
N GLY A 14 3.63 -11.34 12.64
CA GLY A 14 4.97 -11.89 12.81
C GLY A 14 6.06 -10.88 12.44
N GLU A 15 7.30 -11.06 12.85
CA GLU A 15 8.40 -10.17 12.41
C GLU A 15 8.89 -10.56 11.01
N ARG A 16 9.14 -9.58 10.14
CA ARG A 16 9.59 -9.77 8.74
C ARG A 16 8.61 -10.58 7.87
N CYS A 17 7.41 -10.04 7.68
CA CYS A 17 6.39 -10.65 6.81
C CYS A 17 6.62 -10.28 5.36
N HIS A 18 6.40 -11.22 4.44
CA HIS A 18 6.34 -10.95 3.01
C HIS A 18 4.92 -11.28 2.52
N VAL A 19 4.18 -10.28 2.04
CA VAL A 19 2.82 -10.48 1.50
C VAL A 19 2.79 -10.01 0.05
N ALA A 20 2.23 -10.86 -0.83
CA ALA A 20 2.03 -10.57 -2.25
C ALA A 20 0.59 -10.87 -2.66
N SER A 21 -0.05 -9.94 -3.37
CA SER A 21 -1.39 -10.13 -3.94
C SER A 21 -1.48 -9.61 -5.37
N ASN A 22 -2.34 -10.27 -6.16
CA ASN A 22 -2.67 -9.95 -7.55
C ASN A 22 -4.19 -10.03 -7.82
N GLY A 23 -5.01 -9.90 -6.76
CA GLY A 23 -6.47 -9.88 -6.88
C GLY A 23 -7.01 -8.45 -6.95
N ASP A 24 -8.20 -8.30 -7.53
CA ASP A 24 -8.96 -7.05 -7.52
C ASP A 24 -9.66 -6.87 -6.15
N LEU A 25 -9.72 -5.63 -5.64
CA LEU A 25 -10.40 -5.30 -4.37
C LEU A 25 -9.84 -6.06 -3.15
N VAL A 26 -8.52 -6.21 -3.09
CA VAL A 26 -7.84 -6.94 -2.02
C VAL A 26 -7.54 -6.00 -0.84
N GLN A 27 -7.65 -6.52 0.38
CA GLN A 27 -7.10 -5.87 1.56
C GLN A 27 -5.82 -6.60 2.01
N ILE A 28 -4.72 -5.88 2.16
CA ILE A 28 -3.47 -6.42 2.69
C ILE A 28 -3.17 -5.72 4.01
N ALA A 29 -2.97 -6.49 5.09
CA ALA A 29 -2.63 -5.93 6.39
C ALA A 29 -1.42 -6.65 7.01
N SER A 30 -0.46 -5.87 7.50
CA SER A 30 0.65 -6.37 8.30
C SER A 30 0.90 -5.45 9.49
N PHE A 31 0.94 -6.06 10.68
CA PHE A 31 1.09 -5.37 11.96
C PHE A 31 2.47 -5.60 12.60
N GLY A 32 3.31 -6.44 11.98
CA GLY A 32 4.62 -6.80 12.49
C GLY A 32 5.71 -5.80 12.11
N ALA A 33 6.74 -5.67 12.95
CA ALA A 33 7.91 -4.86 12.65
C ALA A 33 8.63 -5.37 11.40
N ASN A 34 9.20 -4.42 10.63
CA ASN A 34 9.93 -4.68 9.38
C ASN A 34 9.11 -5.46 8.34
N ALA A 35 7.79 -5.27 8.33
CA ALA A 35 6.91 -5.89 7.33
C ALA A 35 7.25 -5.39 5.92
N ARG A 36 7.20 -6.29 4.93
CA ARG A 36 7.45 -5.99 3.52
C ARG A 36 6.25 -6.43 2.70
N ILE A 37 5.54 -5.46 2.15
CA ILE A 37 4.34 -5.71 1.36
C ILE A 37 4.63 -5.38 -0.10
N ALA A 38 4.35 -6.33 -0.99
CA ALA A 38 4.41 -6.13 -2.43
C ALA A 38 3.01 -6.35 -3.02
N ASN A 39 2.52 -5.45 -3.86
CA ASN A 39 1.21 -5.61 -4.50
C ASN A 39 1.26 -5.33 -6.00
N SER A 40 0.66 -6.21 -6.80
CA SER A 40 0.44 -5.96 -8.24
C SER A 40 -1.04 -5.94 -8.63
N GLY A 41 -1.96 -6.19 -7.69
CA GLY A 41 -3.41 -6.16 -7.94
C GLY A 41 -3.96 -4.75 -7.99
N ASP A 42 -5.20 -4.63 -8.47
CA ASP A 42 -5.90 -3.37 -8.65
C ASP A 42 -6.91 -3.09 -7.53
N ASN A 43 -7.08 -1.80 -7.23
CA ASN A 43 -7.97 -1.26 -6.21
C ASN A 43 -7.72 -1.81 -4.79
N VAL A 44 -6.44 -1.98 -4.44
CA VAL A 44 -6.01 -2.64 -3.20
C VAL A 44 -5.94 -1.63 -2.04
N HIS A 45 -6.36 -2.08 -0.86
CA HIS A 45 -6.21 -1.35 0.41
C HIS A 45 -5.07 -1.97 1.22
N ILE A 46 -4.04 -1.19 1.55
CA ILE A 46 -2.85 -1.71 2.24
C ILE A 46 -2.68 -1.06 3.61
N ILE A 47 -2.54 -1.87 4.66
CA ILE A 47 -2.29 -1.43 6.02
C ILE A 47 -0.95 -2.03 6.45
N ALA A 48 0.09 -1.21 6.55
CA ALA A 48 1.38 -1.60 7.09
C ALA A 48 1.64 -0.79 8.35
N SER A 49 1.09 -1.21 9.50
CA SER A 49 1.14 -0.41 10.73
C SER A 49 2.32 -0.76 11.64
N GLY A 50 3.11 -1.77 11.29
CA GLY A 50 4.32 -2.13 12.02
C GLY A 50 5.43 -1.09 11.83
N GLU A 51 6.33 -1.04 12.81
CA GLU A 51 7.54 -0.20 12.76
C GLU A 51 8.44 -0.59 11.57
N ASP A 52 9.02 0.41 10.90
CA ASP A 52 9.92 0.22 9.74
C ASP A 52 9.33 -0.64 8.61
N SER A 53 8.01 -0.60 8.45
CA SER A 53 7.32 -1.36 7.41
C SER A 53 7.45 -0.69 6.03
N THR A 54 7.57 -1.49 4.98
CA THR A 54 7.75 -1.01 3.61
C THR A 54 6.68 -1.57 2.68
N ILE A 55 6.07 -0.72 1.87
CA ILE A 55 5.09 -1.08 0.84
C ILE A 55 5.68 -0.78 -0.54
N VAL A 56 5.56 -1.70 -1.48
CA VAL A 56 5.78 -1.43 -2.90
C VAL A 56 4.57 -1.94 -3.66
N SER A 57 4.01 -1.10 -4.53
CA SER A 57 2.94 -1.54 -5.41
C SER A 57 3.16 -1.10 -6.85
N THR A 58 2.91 -2.03 -7.77
CA THR A 58 2.91 -1.78 -9.22
C THR A 58 1.50 -1.71 -9.81
N GLY A 59 0.47 -2.10 -9.05
CA GLY A 59 -0.93 -2.03 -9.43
C GLY A 59 -1.62 -0.79 -8.86
N VAL A 60 -2.92 -0.64 -9.11
CA VAL A 60 -3.69 0.50 -8.60
C VAL A 60 -3.96 0.31 -7.11
N VAL A 61 -3.45 1.22 -6.28
CA VAL A 61 -3.71 1.23 -4.83
C VAL A 61 -4.74 2.31 -4.53
N ASP A 62 -5.83 1.91 -3.90
CA ASP A 62 -6.86 2.83 -3.45
C ASP A 62 -6.35 3.67 -2.27
N SER A 63 -5.74 3.01 -1.28
CA SER A 63 -5.21 3.69 -0.10
C SER A 63 -4.20 2.86 0.69
N ILE A 64 -3.34 3.55 1.42
CA ILE A 64 -2.33 2.99 2.30
C ILE A 64 -2.41 3.58 3.71
N ILE A 65 -2.01 2.80 4.71
CA ILE A 65 -1.70 3.27 6.07
C ILE A 65 -0.29 2.79 6.41
N LEU A 66 0.55 3.71 6.88
CA LEU A 66 1.93 3.42 7.31
C LEU A 66 2.06 3.44 8.83
N GLY A 67 2.98 2.64 9.35
CA GLY A 67 3.41 2.65 10.74
C GLY A 67 4.58 3.63 10.95
N PRO A 68 5.04 3.78 12.20
CA PRO A 68 6.20 4.63 12.51
C PRO A 68 7.44 4.20 11.72
N GLY A 69 8.16 5.13 11.11
CA GLY A 69 9.33 4.84 10.26
C GLY A 69 9.00 4.11 8.95
N GLY A 70 7.72 3.97 8.62
CA GLY A 70 7.26 3.25 7.44
C GLY A 70 7.49 4.02 6.13
N SER A 71 7.57 3.29 5.02
CA SER A 71 7.64 3.88 3.68
C SER A 71 6.79 3.13 2.66
N ALA A 72 6.36 3.82 1.60
CA ALA A 72 5.62 3.25 0.49
C ALA A 72 6.09 3.80 -0.84
N ALA A 73 6.15 2.94 -1.86
CA ALA A 73 6.32 3.32 -3.26
C ALA A 73 5.14 2.78 -4.08
N LEU A 74 4.33 3.67 -4.65
CA LEU A 74 3.13 3.32 -5.41
C LEU A 74 3.33 3.71 -6.88
N ALA A 75 3.17 2.74 -7.78
CA ALA A 75 3.22 3.01 -9.20
C ALA A 75 1.97 3.80 -9.64
N TYR A 76 2.17 4.73 -10.56
CA TYR A 76 1.12 5.43 -11.26
C TYR A 76 1.54 5.69 -12.70
N HIS A 77 0.59 5.88 -13.60
CA HIS A 77 0.86 6.25 -14.99
C HIS A 77 0.63 7.75 -15.16
N ASP A 78 1.65 8.49 -15.59
CA ASP A 78 1.58 9.95 -15.77
C ASP A 78 0.96 10.39 -17.12
N GLY A 79 0.52 9.41 -17.93
CA GLY A 79 0.01 9.60 -19.29
C GLY A 79 1.02 9.25 -20.38
N GLU A 80 2.32 9.18 -20.06
CA GLU A 80 3.40 8.82 -20.99
C GLU A 80 4.13 7.54 -20.56
N ARG A 81 4.38 7.38 -19.26
CA ARG A 81 5.12 6.26 -18.68
C ARG A 81 4.70 5.96 -17.25
N VAL A 82 5.11 4.79 -16.74
CA VAL A 82 4.95 4.44 -15.34
C VAL A 82 5.98 5.19 -14.49
N ARG A 83 5.53 5.78 -13.38
CA ARG A 83 6.32 6.42 -12.33
C ARG A 83 5.95 5.87 -10.96
N PHE A 84 6.72 6.22 -9.94
CA PHE A 84 6.45 5.84 -8.56
C PHE A 84 6.31 7.09 -7.68
N ALA A 85 5.22 7.15 -6.93
CA ALA A 85 5.03 8.11 -5.86
C ALA A 85 5.56 7.48 -4.57
N VAL A 86 6.39 8.21 -3.84
CA VAL A 86 7.02 7.72 -2.61
C VAL A 86 6.46 8.47 -1.41
N ALA A 87 5.97 7.74 -0.41
CA ALA A 87 5.58 8.26 0.90
C ALA A 87 6.55 7.72 1.95
N ILE A 88 7.08 8.60 2.79
CA ILE A 88 7.96 8.24 3.89
C ILE A 88 7.39 8.91 5.13
N GLU A 89 7.13 8.13 6.17
CA GLU A 89 6.62 8.66 7.43
C GLU A 89 7.62 9.65 8.04
N GLY A 90 7.13 10.82 8.46
CA GLY A 90 7.97 11.94 8.92
C GLY A 90 8.39 12.92 7.80
N GLU A 91 8.16 12.58 6.53
CA GLU A 91 8.42 13.48 5.39
C GLU A 91 7.11 14.00 4.78
N ASN A 92 7.11 15.22 4.23
CA ASN A 92 5.98 15.80 3.48
C ASN A 92 4.61 15.72 4.21
N ASN A 93 4.62 15.75 5.54
CA ASN A 93 3.45 15.59 6.42
C ASN A 93 2.78 14.20 6.37
N ILE A 94 3.48 13.17 5.89
CA ILE A 94 3.04 11.78 5.99
C ILE A 94 3.24 11.33 7.44
N ARG A 95 2.14 10.87 8.07
CA ARG A 95 2.10 10.47 9.48
C ARG A 95 1.72 9.01 9.64
N ALA A 96 2.31 8.35 10.62
CA ALA A 96 1.91 7.01 11.01
C ALA A 96 0.42 6.95 11.41
N GLY A 97 -0.26 5.87 11.04
CA GLY A 97 -1.66 5.62 11.35
C GLY A 97 -2.67 6.46 10.56
N VAL A 98 -2.22 7.34 9.68
CA VAL A 98 -3.09 8.13 8.79
C VAL A 98 -3.24 7.41 7.45
N ARG A 99 -4.46 7.44 6.91
CA ARG A 99 -4.78 6.85 5.62
C ARG A 99 -4.49 7.85 4.51
N TYR A 100 -3.71 7.42 3.54
CA TYR A 100 -3.34 8.21 2.37
C TYR A 100 -3.74 7.51 1.09
N ARG A 101 -4.12 8.31 0.08
CA ARG A 101 -4.35 7.86 -1.29
C ARG A 101 -3.63 8.77 -2.27
N LEU A 102 -3.36 8.27 -3.48
CA LEU A 102 -2.89 9.14 -4.56
C LEU A 102 -4.08 9.89 -5.15
N ASN A 103 -3.95 11.21 -5.26
CA ASN A 103 -4.90 12.03 -6.02
C ASN A 103 -4.59 12.00 -7.52
N GLU A 104 -5.37 12.72 -8.32
CA GLU A 104 -5.19 12.85 -9.77
C GLU A 104 -3.85 13.49 -10.16
N GLN A 105 -3.23 14.24 -9.24
CA GLN A 105 -1.90 14.85 -9.39
C GLN A 105 -0.78 13.93 -8.89
N HIS A 106 -1.10 12.68 -8.54
CA HIS A 106 -0.16 11.66 -8.03
C HIS A 106 0.54 12.07 -6.73
N GLN A 107 -0.15 12.84 -5.90
CA GLN A 107 0.28 13.25 -4.57
C GLN A 107 -0.50 12.48 -3.51
N PHE A 108 0.18 12.16 -2.40
CA PHE A 108 -0.46 11.55 -1.25
C PHE A 108 -1.35 12.58 -0.54
N VAL A 109 -2.64 12.26 -0.44
CA VAL A 109 -3.63 13.06 0.29
C VAL A 109 -4.32 12.21 1.34
N GLU A 110 -4.62 12.81 2.49
CA GLU A 110 -5.39 12.17 3.56
C GLU A 110 -6.82 11.90 3.08
N CYS A 111 -7.41 10.77 3.49
CA CYS A 111 -8.77 10.37 3.13
C CYS A 111 -9.49 9.62 4.25
#